data_AF-A0A832GVK5-F1
#
_entry.id   AF-A0A832GVK5-F1
#
_cell.length_a   1.000
_cell.length_b   1.000
_cell.length_c   1.000
_cell.angle_alpha   90.00
_cell.angle_beta   90.00
_cell.angle_gamma   90.00
#
_symmetry.space_group_name_H-M   'P 1'
#
loop_
_entity.id
_entity.type
_entity.pdbx_description
1 polymer ?
#
loop_
_entity_poly.entity_id
_entity_poly.type
_entity_poly.pdbx_seq_one_letter_code
_entity_poly.pdbx_strand_id
1 'polypeptide(L)'
;MGKRRRGRRKKPYPRREDIADAILSVLAKKPHIHPLELVDEVRAELESMGFYVGLVNAKRVWRTYEEWVKAGRMYDYLGVLGAESSEELELGE
;
A
#
# COMPACT_ATOMS: atom_id res chain seq x y z
N MET A 1 -30.44 -11.95 -32.94
CA MET A 1 -29.49 -12.12 -31.81
C MET A 1 -28.88 -10.76 -31.47
N GLY A 2 -29.51 -9.98 -30.58
CA GLY A 2 -29.08 -8.62 -30.28
C GLY A 2 -27.83 -8.60 -29.39
N LYS A 3 -26.73 -8.02 -29.86
CA LYS A 3 -25.50 -7.83 -29.07
C LYS A 3 -25.83 -7.00 -27.82
N ARG A 4 -25.87 -7.67 -26.66
CA ARG A 4 -26.00 -7.02 -25.35
C ARG A 4 -24.84 -6.03 -25.21
N ARG A 5 -25.14 -4.73 -25.23
CA ARG A 5 -24.19 -3.68 -24.84
C ARG A 5 -23.73 -3.99 -23.42
N ARG A 6 -22.51 -4.52 -23.25
CA ARG A 6 -21.86 -4.65 -21.94
C ARG A 6 -21.73 -3.23 -21.39
N GLY A 7 -22.64 -2.85 -20.50
CA GLY A 7 -22.58 -1.56 -19.82
C GLY A 7 -21.19 -1.40 -19.20
N ARG A 8 -20.59 -0.22 -19.36
CA ARG A 8 -19.34 0.16 -18.68
C ARG A 8 -19.51 -0.14 -17.19
N ARG A 9 -18.97 -1.27 -16.72
CA ARG A 9 -18.90 -1.55 -15.28
C ARG A 9 -18.06 -0.44 -14.67
N LYS A 10 -18.58 0.24 -13.66
CA LYS A 10 -17.78 1.20 -12.88
C LYS A 10 -16.56 0.44 -12.37
N LYS A 11 -15.37 1.04 -12.50
CA LYS A 11 -14.14 0.45 -11.95
C LYS A 11 -14.41 0.11 -10.47
N PRO A 12 -14.14 -1.13 -10.02
CA PRO A 12 -14.34 -1.48 -8.63
C PRO A 12 -13.46 -0.57 -7.75
N TYR A 13 -13.99 -0.19 -6.59
CA TYR A 13 -13.19 0.51 -5.60
C TYR A 13 -12.30 -0.50 -4.90
N PRO A 14 -10.98 -0.25 -4.75
CA PRO A 14 -10.08 -1.23 -4.19
C PRO A 14 -10.42 -1.45 -2.72
N ARG A 15 -10.50 -2.72 -2.33
CA ARG A 15 -10.62 -3.16 -0.94
C ARG A 15 -9.27 -3.00 -0.26
N ARG A 16 -9.26 -3.22 1.05
CA ARG A 16 -8.04 -3.15 1.85
C ARG A 16 -7.00 -4.19 1.41
N GLU A 17 -7.46 -5.38 1.04
CA GLU A 17 -6.60 -6.46 0.52
C GLU A 17 -5.98 -6.08 -0.83
N ASP A 18 -6.76 -5.50 -1.75
CA ASP A 18 -6.25 -5.03 -3.04
C ASP A 18 -5.18 -3.94 -2.88
N ILE A 19 -5.37 -3.02 -1.92
CA ILE A 19 -4.37 -1.97 -1.62
C ILE A 19 -3.08 -2.60 -1.08
N ALA A 20 -3.20 -3.57 -0.17
CA ALA A 20 -2.03 -4.25 0.39
C ALA A 20 -1.26 -5.03 -0.69
N ASP A 21 -1.97 -5.70 -1.59
CA ASP A 21 -1.38 -6.44 -2.71
C ASP A 21 -0.67 -5.49 -3.69
N ALA A 22 -1.27 -4.33 -3.98
CA ALA A 22 -0.64 -3.28 -4.76
C ALA A 22 0.62 -2.72 -4.07
N ILE A 23 0.58 -2.49 -2.75
CA ILE A 23 1.76 -2.07 -1.99
C ILE A 23 2.88 -3.11 -2.08
N LEU A 24 2.56 -4.40 -1.88
CA LEU A 24 3.54 -5.48 -2.02
C LEU A 24 4.13 -5.54 -3.42
N SER A 25 3.30 -5.40 -4.45
CA SER A 25 3.75 -5.39 -5.85
C SER A 25 4.71 -4.24 -6.14
N VAL A 26 4.41 -3.04 -5.63
CA VAL A 26 5.28 -1.86 -5.76
C VAL A 26 6.61 -2.09 -5.02
N LEU A 27 6.57 -2.58 -3.78
CA LEU A 27 7.76 -2.84 -2.98
C LEU A 27 8.62 -3.96 -3.60
N ALA A 28 8.01 -4.99 -4.18
CA ALA A 28 8.72 -6.06 -4.88
C ALA A 28 9.44 -5.54 -6.14
N LYS A 29 8.84 -4.58 -6.85
CA LYS A 29 9.46 -3.93 -8.03
C LYS A 29 10.51 -2.89 -7.63
N LYS A 30 10.29 -2.15 -6.54
CA LYS A 30 11.10 -1.02 -6.08
C LYS A 30 11.32 -1.12 -4.56
N PRO A 31 12.29 -1.93 -4.09
CA PRO A 31 12.51 -2.15 -2.66
C PRO A 31 13.02 -0.89 -1.92
N HIS A 32 13.61 0.08 -2.63
CA HIS A 32 14.14 1.33 -2.06
C HIS A 32 13.27 2.55 -2.39
N ILE A 33 11.96 2.37 -2.56
CA ILE A 33 11.05 3.47 -2.88
C ILE A 33 10.95 4.46 -1.72
N HIS A 34 10.97 5.76 -2.02
CA HIS A 34 10.76 6.77 -1.00
C HIS A 34 9.30 6.77 -0.52
N PRO A 35 9.01 6.98 0.78
CA PRO A 35 7.64 6.99 1.30
C PRO A 35 6.69 7.97 0.59
N LEU A 36 7.21 9.11 0.11
CA LEU A 36 6.42 10.06 -0.69
C LEU A 36 6.00 9.50 -2.05
N GLU A 37 6.85 8.70 -2.68
CA GLU A 37 6.58 8.11 -4.01
C GLU A 37 5.73 6.84 -3.92
N LEU A 38 5.76 6.15 -2.77
CA LEU A 38 4.96 4.93 -2.56
C LEU A 38 3.48 5.16 -2.87
N VAL A 39 2.91 6.28 -2.40
CA VAL A 39 1.48 6.56 -2.60
C VAL A 39 1.14 6.74 -4.08
N ASP A 40 2.02 7.38 -4.83
CA ASP A 40 1.82 7.63 -6.26
C ASP A 40 1.95 6.33 -7.06
N GLU A 41 2.96 5.53 -6.76
CA GLU A 41 3.18 4.22 -7.39
C GLU A 41 2.07 3.22 -7.07
N VAL A 42 1.57 3.19 -5.83
CA VAL A 42 0.42 2.36 -5.46
C VAL A 42 -0.84 2.78 -6.21
N ARG A 43 -1.03 4.08 -6.45
CA ARG A 43 -2.14 4.58 -7.28
C ARG A 43 -1.97 4.15 -8.73
N ALA A 44 -0.77 4.26 -9.29
CA ALA A 44 -0.49 3.83 -10.66
C ALA A 44 -0.74 2.31 -10.83
N GLU A 45 -0.29 1.50 -9.87
CA GLU A 45 -0.48 0.06 -9.88
C GLU A 45 -1.98 -0.31 -9.77
N LEU A 46 -2.71 0.30 -8.83
CA LEU A 46 -4.16 0.07 -8.69
C LEU A 46 -4.93 0.49 -9.94
N GLU A 47 -4.51 1.57 -10.61
CA GLU A 47 -5.13 1.98 -11.86
C GLU A 47 -4.85 1.00 -13.00
N SER A 48 -3.62 0.47 -13.09
CA SER A 48 -3.20 -0.57 -14.02
C SER A 48 -4.00 -1.87 -13.83
N MET A 49 -4.26 -2.25 -12.59
CA MET A 49 -5.14 -3.37 -12.21
C MET A 49 -6.62 -3.11 -12.52
N GLY A 50 -6.99 -1.89 -12.93
CA GLY A 50 -8.35 -1.51 -13.32
C GLY A 50 -9.24 -1.02 -12.18
N PHE A 51 -8.66 -0.70 -11.02
CA PHE A 51 -9.38 -0.13 -9.88
C PHE A 51 -9.59 1.38 -9.99
N TYR A 52 -10.58 1.89 -9.25
CA TYR A 52 -10.83 3.32 -9.14
C TYR A 52 -9.97 3.95 -8.04
N VAL A 53 -8.97 4.75 -8.45
CA VAL A 53 -7.99 5.37 -7.53
C VAL A 53 -8.31 6.80 -7.11
N GLY A 54 -9.34 7.42 -7.69
CA GLY A 54 -9.69 8.82 -7.43
C GLY A 54 -10.03 9.17 -5.98
N LEU A 55 -10.37 8.17 -5.15
CA LEU A 55 -10.65 8.33 -3.71
C LEU A 55 -9.57 7.69 -2.81
N VAL A 56 -8.53 7.10 -3.40
CA VAL A 56 -7.42 6.51 -2.64
C VAL A 56 -6.49 7.64 -2.20
N ASN A 57 -6.64 8.06 -0.95
CA ASN A 57 -5.79 9.07 -0.32
C ASN A 57 -4.58 8.42 0.35
N ALA A 58 -3.50 9.21 0.54
CA ALA A 58 -2.29 8.79 1.24
C ALA A 58 -2.61 8.12 2.59
N LYS A 59 -3.48 8.73 3.41
CA LYS A 59 -3.92 8.17 4.70
C LYS A 59 -4.45 6.73 4.59
N ARG A 60 -5.17 6.40 3.51
CA ARG A 60 -5.77 5.06 3.33
C ARG A 60 -4.71 4.02 2.97
N VAL A 61 -3.74 4.40 2.14
CA VAL A 61 -2.58 3.58 1.79
C VAL A 61 -1.73 3.33 3.03
N TRP A 62 -1.35 4.40 3.74
CA TRP A 62 -0.54 4.33 4.95
C TRP A 62 -1.19 3.53 6.06
N ARG A 63 -2.49 3.73 6.32
CA ARG A 63 -3.21 2.92 7.31
C ARG A 63 -3.21 1.43 6.94
N THR A 64 -3.35 1.11 5.64
CA THR A 64 -3.31 -0.29 5.18
C THR A 64 -1.92 -0.89 5.37
N TYR A 65 -0.87 -0.14 5.01
CA TYR A 65 0.52 -0.50 5.23
C TYR A 65 0.79 -0.75 6.72
N GLU A 66 0.49 0.23 7.57
CA GLU A 66 0.70 0.15 9.01
C GLU A 66 0.02 -1.07 9.62
N GLU A 67 -1.26 -1.29 9.32
CA GLU A 67 -1.97 -2.42 9.90
C GLU A 67 -1.42 -3.77 9.40
N TRP A 68 -0.86 -3.85 8.19
CA TRP A 68 -0.23 -5.07 7.68
C TRP A 68 1.14 -5.33 8.31
N VAL A 69 1.93 -4.28 8.51
CA VAL A 69 3.22 -4.38 9.21
C VAL A 69 3.00 -4.74 10.67
N LYS A 70 2.06 -4.06 11.37
CA LYS A 70 1.68 -4.39 12.75
C LYS A 70 1.11 -5.81 12.89
N ALA A 71 0.39 -6.29 11.88
CA ALA A 71 -0.12 -7.66 11.85
C ALA A 71 0.96 -8.72 11.52
N GLY A 72 2.21 -8.33 11.27
CA GLY A 72 3.30 -9.23 10.91
C GLY A 72 3.15 -9.88 9.52
N ARG A 73 2.25 -9.35 8.67
CA ARG A 73 2.06 -9.84 7.30
C ARG A 73 3.05 -9.23 6.30
N MET A 74 3.69 -8.13 6.67
CA MET A 74 4.66 -7.41 5.87
C MET A 74 5.79 -6.92 6.78
N TYR A 75 7.02 -6.94 6.31
CA TYR A 75 8.14 -6.31 7.00
C TYR A 75 8.06 -4.78 6.85
N ASP A 76 8.63 -4.03 7.79
CA ASP A 76 8.71 -2.58 7.66
C ASP A 76 9.80 -2.19 6.64
N TYR A 77 9.45 -2.27 5.35
CA TYR A 77 10.38 -1.97 4.25
C TYR A 77 10.77 -0.49 4.21
N LEU A 78 9.92 0.39 4.73
CA LEU A 78 10.12 1.84 4.70
C LEU A 78 10.75 2.38 5.98
N GLY A 79 10.92 1.57 7.03
CA GLY A 79 11.50 1.99 8.31
C GLY A 79 10.69 3.05 9.05
N VAL A 80 9.47 3.37 8.60
CA VAL A 80 8.64 4.46 9.13
C VAL A 80 7.84 4.07 10.37
N LEU A 81 7.82 2.78 10.69
CA LEU A 81 7.20 2.26 11.92
C LEU A 81 8.26 1.90 12.97
N GLY A 82 9.51 2.27 12.71
CA GLY A 82 10.65 2.16 13.62
C GLY A 82 10.30 2.74 14.99
N ALA A 83 10.52 1.90 16.00
CA ALA A 83 10.15 2.10 17.39
C ALA A 83 10.61 3.45 17.95
N GLU A 84 9.72 4.11 18.67
CA GLU A 84 10.14 5.00 19.74
C GLU A 84 10.96 4.19 20.76
N SER A 85 12.14 4.74 21.10
CA SER A 85 13.02 4.37 22.21
C SER A 85 13.64 2.97 22.18
N SER A 86 14.67 2.82 21.35
CA SER A 86 15.89 2.14 21.84
C SER A 86 16.77 3.19 22.53
N GLU A 87 16.36 3.64 23.72
CA GLU A 87 17.26 4.30 24.66
C GLU A 87 18.11 3.23 25.36
N GLU A 88 19.42 3.32 25.13
CA GLU A 88 20.51 3.00 26.06
C GLU A 88 20.50 1.62 26.75
N LEU A 89 20.98 0.62 26.02
CA LEU A 89 21.88 -0.36 26.62
C LEU A 89 23.27 0.29 26.72
N GLU A 90 23.67 0.68 27.93
CA GLU A 90 25.04 0.80 28.49
C GLU A 90 24.92 1.76 29.69
N LEU A 91 24.96 1.30 30.93
CA LEU A 91 26.21 1.13 31.67
C LEU A 91 26.03 0.10 32.79
N GLY A 92 26.67 -1.05 32.61
CA GLY A 92 27.13 -1.84 33.73
C GLY A 92 28.61 -1.54 33.96
N GLU A 93 28.92 -0.91 35.07
CA GLU A 93 30.13 -1.11 35.89
C GLU A 93 29.79 -0.82 37.36
#